data_AF-A0A642CF17-F1
#
_entry.id   AF-A0A642CF17-F1
#
_cell.length_a   1.000
_cell.length_b   1.000
_cell.length_c   1.000
_cell.angle_alpha   90.00
_cell.angle_beta   90.00
_cell.angle_gamma   90.00
#
_symmetry.space_group_name_H-M   'P 1'
#
loop_
_entity.id
_entity.type
_entity.pdbx_description
1 polymer ?
#
loop_
_entity_poly.entity_id
_entity_poly.type
_entity_poly.pdbx_seq_one_letter_code
_entity_poly.pdbx_strand_id
1 'polypeptide(L)' 'KEIKKKYRLQIGNFSCHSLRKTFGRQVYNMNSDNSELALVKLMELFNHSSVSITKRYLGLRQEELLNTYDCLSF' A
#
# COMPACT_ATOMS: atom_id res chain seq x y z
N LYS A 1 -11.06 -1.28 17.45
CA LYS A 1 -9.88 -1.01 18.32
C LYS A 1 -9.46 -2.24 19.15
N GLU A 2 -10.33 -3.24 19.30
CA GLU A 2 -10.04 -4.48 20.05
C GLU A 2 -8.88 -5.29 19.46
N ILE A 3 -8.76 -5.38 18.14
CA ILE A 3 -7.62 -6.05 17.47
C ILE A 3 -6.28 -5.43 17.90
N LYS A 4 -6.16 -4.10 17.88
CA LYS A 4 -4.95 -3.40 18.34
C LYS A 4 -4.59 -3.75 19.79
N LYS A 5 -5.59 -3.81 20.68
CA LYS A 5 -5.40 -4.17 22.10
C LYS A 5 -5.05 -5.65 22.27
N LYS A 6 -5.77 -6.54 21.60
CA LYS A 6 -5.61 -8.00 21.63
C LYS A 6 -4.20 -8.41 21.19
N TYR A 7 -3.70 -7.80 20.12
CA TYR A 7 -2.39 -8.13 19.55
C TYR A 7 -1.27 -7.15 19.94
N ARG A 8 -1.54 -6.22 20.88
CA ARG A 8 -0.56 -5.24 21.40
C ARG A 8 0.20 -4.49 20.29
N LEU A 9 -0.52 -4.11 19.23
CA LEU A 9 0.07 -3.46 18.05
C LEU A 9 0.50 -2.01 18.36
N GLN A 10 1.78 -1.71 18.15
CA GLN A 10 2.38 -0.37 18.32
C GLN A 10 2.12 0.54 17.10
N ILE A 11 0.84 0.74 16.77
CA ILE A 11 0.41 1.55 15.62
C ILE A 11 -0.41 2.72 16.13
N GLY A 12 -0.06 3.96 15.78
CA GLY A 12 -0.78 5.16 16.23
C GLY A 12 -2.26 5.16 15.83
N ASN A 13 -2.55 5.68 14.64
CA ASN A 13 -3.91 5.82 14.10
C ASN A 13 -4.38 4.55 13.40
N PHE A 14 -4.87 3.58 14.19
CA PHE A 14 -5.47 2.34 13.67
C PHE A 14 -6.98 2.50 13.46
N SER A 15 -7.43 2.40 12.20
CA SER A 15 -8.82 2.61 11.79
C SER A 15 -9.19 1.73 10.58
N CYS A 16 -10.41 1.91 10.05
CA CYS A 16 -10.85 1.28 8.81
C CYS A 16 -9.93 1.62 7.62
N HIS A 17 -9.35 2.82 7.58
CA HIS A 17 -8.36 3.18 6.57
C HIS A 17 -7.08 2.35 6.68
N SER A 18 -6.63 2.02 7.90
CA SER A 18 -5.49 1.13 8.11
C SER A 18 -5.76 -0.24 7.53
N LEU A 19 -6.93 -0.81 7.81
CA LEU A 19 -7.36 -2.10 7.25
C LEU A 19 -7.42 -2.06 5.72
N ARG A 20 -7.99 -0.99 5.16
CA ARG A 20 -8.08 -0.80 3.71
C ARG A 20 -6.71 -0.69 3.04
N LYS A 21 -5.75 0.02 3.66
CA LYS A 21 -4.36 0.08 3.20
C LYS A 21 -3.70 -1.30 3.25
N THR A 22 -3.86 -2.02 4.36
CA THR A 22 -3.33 -3.38 4.52
C THR A 22 -3.88 -4.31 3.46
N PHE A 23 -5.20 -4.30 3.23
CA PHE A 23 -5.83 -5.09 2.17
C PHE A 23 -5.23 -4.78 0.80
N GLY A 24 -5.19 -3.51 0.39
CA GLY A 24 -4.65 -3.14 -0.91
C GLY A 24 -3.16 -3.49 -1.07
N ARG A 25 -2.38 -3.37 0.01
CA ARG A 25 -0.96 -3.74 0.00
C ARG A 25 -0.76 -5.25 -0.15
N GLN A 26 -1.59 -6.05 0.53
CA GLN A 26 -1.55 -7.52 0.40
C GLN A 26 -1.92 -7.96 -1.02
N VAL A 27 -2.99 -7.38 -1.59
CA VAL A 27 -3.39 -7.67 -2.99
C VAL A 27 -2.28 -7.33 -3.97
N TYR A 28 -1.63 -6.17 -3.82
CA TYR A 28 -0.50 -5.79 -4.67
C TYR A 28 0.67 -6.79 -4.56
N ASN A 29 1.07 -7.15 -3.33
CA ASN A 29 2.19 -8.07 -3.09
C ASN A 29 1.91 -9.49 -3.60
N MET A 30 0.67 -9.98 -3.54
CA MET A 30 0.28 -11.31 -4.03
C MET A 30 0.25 -11.41 -5.57
N ASN A 31 0.19 -10.27 -6.26
CA ASN A 31 0.13 -10.21 -7.72
C ASN A 31 1.44 -9.67 -8.30
N SER A 32 2.59 -10.17 -7.86
CA SER A 32 3.92 -9.68 -8.28
C SER A 32 4.06 -9.58 -9.79
N ASP A 33 3.62 -10.61 -10.51
CA ASP A 33 3.77 -10.73 -11.97
C ASP A 33 2.79 -9.82 -12.73
N ASN A 34 1.70 -9.38 -12.08
CA ASN A 34 0.63 -8.56 -12.65
C ASN A 34 0.33 -7.32 -11.79
N SER A 35 1.39 -6.75 -11.22
CA SER A 35 1.30 -5.70 -10.19
C SER A 35 0.62 -4.42 -10.70
N GLU A 36 0.83 -4.04 -11.96
CA GLU A 36 0.14 -2.91 -12.59
C GLU A 36 -1.37 -3.14 -12.76
N LEU A 37 -1.77 -4.33 -13.22
CA LEU A 37 -3.19 -4.67 -13.34
C LEU A 37 -3.88 -4.71 -11.96
N ALA A 38 -3.18 -5.20 -10.93
CA ALA A 38 -3.65 -5.16 -9.56
C ALA A 38 -3.83 -3.71 -9.07
N LEU A 39 -2.93 -2.79 -9.42
CA LEU A 39 -3.05 -1.37 -9.08
C LEU A 39 -4.26 -0.70 -9.74
N VAL A 40 -4.55 -1.01 -11.00
CA VAL A 40 -5.74 -0.50 -11.70
C VAL A 40 -7.01 -0.99 -11.03
N LYS A 41 -7.10 -2.29 -10.70
CA LYS A 41 -8.25 -2.86 -9.96
C LYS A 41 -8.41 -2.23 -8.58
N LEU A 42 -7.31 -2.01 -7.86
CA LEU A 42 -7.33 -1.36 -6.55
C LEU A 42 -7.73 0.11 -6.63
N MET A 43 -7.36 0.82 -7.70
CA MET A 43 -7.80 2.20 -7.94
C MET A 43 -9.32 2.27 -8.07
N GLU A 44 -9.92 1.42 -8.90
CA GLU A 44 -11.37 1.33 -9.07
C GLU A 44 -12.07 0.96 -7.76
N LEU A 45 -11.58 -0.08 -7.07
CA LEU A 45 -12.13 -0.53 -5.80
C LEU A 45 -12.04 0.54 -4.71
N PHE A 46 -10.99 1.36 -4.75
CA PHE A 46 -10.80 2.46 -3.81
C PHE A 46 -11.46 3.76 -4.26
N ASN A 47 -12.09 3.79 -5.44
CA ASN A 47 -12.69 4.99 -6.00
C ASN A 47 -11.69 6.17 -6.00
N HIS A 48 -10.44 5.88 -6.37
CA HIS A 48 -9.41 6.90 -6.54
C HIS A 48 -9.42 7.40 -7.98
N SER A 49 -9.20 8.70 -8.20
CA SER A 49 -9.21 9.30 -9.54
C SER A 49 -7.98 8.99 -10.39
N SER A 50 -6.94 8.36 -9.83
CA SER A 50 -5.78 7.91 -10.59
C SER A 50 -4.97 6.84 -9.86
N VAL A 51 -4.21 6.04 -10.62
CA VAL A 51 -3.30 5.02 -10.09
C VAL A 51 -2.24 5.64 -9.18
N SER A 52 -1.78 6.86 -9.49
CA SER A 52 -0.82 7.61 -8.67
C SER A 52 -1.30 7.82 -7.23
N ILE A 53 -2.61 8.05 -7.04
CA ILE A 53 -3.21 8.18 -5.69
C ILE A 53 -3.14 6.84 -4.98
N THR A 54 -3.45 5.73 -5.66
CA THR A 54 -3.33 4.38 -5.10
C THR A 54 -1.88 4.04 -4.73
N LYS A 55 -0.90 4.35 -5.59
CA LYS A 55 0.53 4.16 -5.28
C LYS A 55 0.95 4.93 -4.03
N ARG A 56 0.55 6.20 -3.90
CA ARG A 56 0.81 7.01 -2.69
C ARG A 56 0.10 6.43 -1.46
N TYR A 57 -1.18 6.05 -1.61
CA TYR A 57 -1.99 5.50 -0.53
C TYR A 57 -1.41 4.20 0.06
N LEU A 58 -0.79 3.37 -0.80
CA LEU A 58 -0.13 2.12 -0.44
C LEU A 58 1.34 2.27 -0.03
N GLY A 59 1.93 3.46 -0.13
CA GLY A 59 3.34 3.71 0.22
C GLY A 59 4.35 3.40 -0.90
N LEU A 60 3.90 2.83 -2.02
CA LEU A 60 4.76 2.37 -3.11
C LEU A 60 5.58 3.49 -3.75
N ARG A 61 5.01 4.71 -3.83
CA ARG A 61 5.73 5.84 -4.43
C ARG A 61 7.00 6.20 -3.67
N GLN A 62 6.98 6.07 -2.34
CA GLN A 62 8.15 6.38 -1.53
C GLN A 62 9.24 5.31 -1.72
N GLU A 63 8.83 4.04 -1.82
CA GLU A 63 9.73 2.90 -2.07
C GLU A 63 10.36 2.99 -3.47
N GLU A 64 9.58 3.31 -4.51
CA GLU A 64 10.10 3.53 -5.87
C GLU A 64 11.19 4.62 -5.89
N LEU A 65 10.96 5.72 -5.17
CA LEU A 65 11.93 6.82 -5.08
C LEU A 65 13.20 6.40 -4.32
N LEU A 66 13.06 5.68 -3.20
CA LEU A 66 14.21 5.19 -2.43
C LEU A 66 15.05 4.20 -3.24
N ASN A 67 14.41 3.22 -3.88
CA ASN A 67 15.09 2.24 -4.73
C ASN A 67 15.86 2.90 -5.88
N THR A 68 15.39 4.04 -6.39
CA THR A 68 16.10 4.79 -7.45
C THR A 68 17.45 5.32 -6.95
N TYR A 69 17.55 5.71 -5.67
CA TYR A 69 18.83 6.11 -5.07
C TYR A 69 19.75 4.92 -4.87
N ASP A 70 19.23 3.74 -4.51
CA ASP A 70 20.03 2.52 -4.35
C ASP A 70 20.71 2.08 -5.66
N CYS A 71 20.08 2.34 -6.81
CA CYS A 71 20.68 2.09 -8.13
C CYS A 71 21.94 2.94 -8.42
N LEU A 72 22.21 3.99 -7.64
CA LEU A 72 23.37 4.88 -7.82
C LEU A 72 24.55 4.54 -6.90
N SER A 73 24.49 3.45 -6.13
CA SER A 73 25.63 2.96 -5.34
C SER A 73 26.71 2.38 -6.28
N PHE A 74 27.82 3.10 -6.44
CA PHE A 74 29.06 2.61 -7.07
C PHE A 74 29.86 1.73 -6.11
#